data_AF-A0A6G5QEQ8-F1
#
_entry.id   AF-A0A6G5QEQ8-F1
#
_cell.length_a   1.000
_cell.length_b   1.000
_cell.length_c   1.000
_cell.angle_alpha   90.00
_cell.angle_beta   90.00
_cell.angle_gamma   90.00
#
_symmetry.space_group_name_H-M   'P 1'
#
loop_
_entity.id
_entity.type
_entity.pdbx_description
1 polymer ?
#
loop_
_entity_poly.entity_id
_entity_poly.type
_entity_poly.pdbx_seq_one_letter_code
_entity_poly.pdbx_strand_id
1 'polypeptide(L)'
;MRDILKALNQRPIVYYPIYAQIAGGVKAGLVLSQLMYWFSVCKNDKFYKTDDEIISELQLNEREFREAKAKLKELDFLKISREGLPAKTYYEIDWEKYENTLKNVSQTSSDKTSKLETTKRPNYIIGIQR
;
A
#
# COMPACT_ATOMS: atom_id res chain seq x y z
N MET A 1 28.86 -1.15 -18.61
CA MET A 1 27.57 -0.43 -18.76
C MET A 1 26.36 -1.36 -18.62
N ARG A 2 26.31 -2.51 -19.31
CA ARG A 2 25.22 -3.49 -19.15
C ARG A 2 25.07 -4.04 -17.73
N ASP A 3 26.18 -4.23 -17.01
CA ASP A 3 26.14 -4.76 -15.64
C ASP A 3 25.58 -3.77 -14.63
N ILE A 4 25.81 -2.46 -14.84
CA ILE A 4 25.21 -1.39 -14.05
C ILE A 4 23.69 -1.37 -14.26
N LEU A 5 23.21 -1.49 -15.50
CA LEU A 5 21.78 -1.55 -15.82
C LEU A 5 21.10 -2.78 -15.19
N LYS A 6 21.80 -3.92 -15.11
CA LYS A 6 21.31 -5.10 -14.40
C LYS A 6 21.26 -4.88 -12.88
N ALA A 7 22.26 -4.20 -12.31
CA ALA A 7 22.31 -3.91 -10.88
C ALA A 7 21.13 -3.04 -10.41
N LEU A 8 20.65 -2.10 -11.24
CA LEU A 8 19.48 -1.26 -10.93
C LEU A 8 18.20 -2.06 -10.66
N ASN A 9 18.08 -3.28 -11.19
CA ASN A 9 16.88 -4.11 -11.08
C ASN A 9 16.94 -5.17 -9.97
N GLN A 10 18.02 -5.19 -9.15
CA GLN A 10 18.22 -6.27 -8.17
C GLN A 10 17.36 -6.14 -6.90
N ARG A 11 16.78 -4.96 -6.63
CA ARG A 11 15.97 -4.70 -5.43
C ARG A 11 14.64 -4.03 -5.78
N PRO A 12 13.75 -4.75 -6.49
CA PRO A 12 12.45 -4.20 -6.84
C PRO A 12 11.61 -3.98 -5.57
N ILE A 13 10.89 -2.86 -5.54
CA ILE A 13 9.88 -2.59 -4.53
C ILE A 13 8.53 -2.98 -5.14
N VAL A 14 7.85 -3.94 -4.52
CA VAL A 14 6.57 -4.43 -5.03
C VAL A 14 5.43 -3.58 -4.47
N TYR A 15 4.59 -3.08 -5.36
CA TYR A 15 3.40 -2.32 -5.03
C TYR A 15 2.15 -3.09 -5.43
N TYR A 16 1.25 -3.32 -4.47
CA TYR A 16 -0.05 -3.95 -4.72
C TYR A 16 -1.16 -2.89 -4.58
N PRO A 17 -1.94 -2.61 -5.65
CA PRO A 17 -3.00 -1.59 -5.59
C PRO A 17 -4.06 -1.83 -4.50
N ILE A 18 -4.33 -3.09 -4.17
CA ILE A 18 -5.26 -3.45 -3.09
C ILE A 18 -4.85 -2.86 -1.74
N TYR A 19 -3.54 -2.77 -1.46
CA TYR A 19 -3.06 -2.15 -0.23
C TYR A 19 -3.26 -0.65 -0.20
N ALA A 20 -3.25 0.03 -1.35
CA ALA A 20 -3.60 1.44 -1.40
C ALA A 20 -5.10 1.69 -1.20
N GLN A 21 -5.95 0.75 -1.63
CA GLN A 21 -7.39 0.79 -1.35
C GLN A 21 -7.66 0.59 0.14
N ILE A 22 -7.02 -0.41 0.75
CA ILE A 22 -7.15 -0.69 2.20
C ILE A 22 -6.62 0.48 3.03
N ALA A 23 -5.41 0.94 2.75
CA ALA A 23 -4.73 1.97 3.53
C ALA A 23 -5.13 3.41 3.18
N GLY A 24 -6.06 3.61 2.22
CA GLY A 24 -6.56 4.94 1.85
C GLY A 24 -5.53 5.85 1.17
N GLY A 25 -4.59 5.30 0.40
CA GLY A 25 -3.64 6.08 -0.41
C GLY A 25 -2.39 5.33 -0.83
N VAL A 26 -1.74 5.80 -1.91
CA VAL A 26 -0.58 5.14 -2.53
C VAL A 26 0.59 4.96 -1.56
N LYS A 27 1.00 6.01 -0.86
CA LYS A 27 2.14 5.95 0.08
C LYS A 27 1.85 5.00 1.25
N ALA A 28 0.64 5.04 1.80
CA ALA A 28 0.23 4.15 2.87
C ALA A 28 0.15 2.69 2.40
N GLY A 29 -0.38 2.45 1.20
CA GLY A 29 -0.40 1.12 0.58
C GLY A 29 1.01 0.58 0.26
N LEU A 30 1.94 1.45 -0.12
CA LEU A 30 3.34 1.07 -0.31
C LEU A 30 4.01 0.67 1.00
N VAL A 31 3.80 1.45 2.07
CA VAL A 31 4.29 1.08 3.41
C VAL A 31 3.66 -0.24 3.87
N LEU A 32 2.35 -0.42 3.67
CA LEU A 32 1.66 -1.67 4.02
C LEU A 32 2.23 -2.87 3.27
N SER A 33 2.50 -2.73 1.96
CA SER A 33 3.18 -3.77 1.15
C SER A 33 4.51 -4.18 1.78
N GLN A 34 5.30 -3.19 2.20
CA GLN A 34 6.59 -3.43 2.82
C GLN A 34 6.47 -4.13 4.18
N LEU A 35 5.49 -3.75 5.01
CA LEU A 35 5.24 -4.42 6.28
C LEU A 35 4.84 -5.88 6.07
N MET A 36 3.98 -6.16 5.08
CA MET A 36 3.57 -7.53 4.73
C MET A 36 4.75 -8.39 4.25
N TYR A 37 5.67 -7.80 3.50
CA TYR A 37 6.95 -8.46 3.17
C TYR A 37 7.73 -8.83 4.45
N TRP A 38 7.88 -7.91 5.40
CA TRP A 38 8.56 -8.20 6.66
C TRP A 38 7.88 -9.27 7.51
N PHE A 39 6.55 -9.29 7.59
CA PHE A 39 5.83 -10.39 8.23
C PHE A 39 6.16 -11.74 7.58
N SER A 40 6.25 -11.79 6.24
CA SER A 40 6.63 -13.02 5.52
C SER A 40 8.09 -13.44 5.75
N VAL A 41 9.02 -12.49 5.88
CA VAL A 41 10.45 -12.75 6.12
C VAL A 41 10.69 -13.20 7.56
N CYS A 42 10.09 -12.51 8.54
CA CYS A 42 10.25 -12.83 9.95
C CYS A 42 9.50 -14.09 10.37
N LYS A 43 8.50 -14.54 9.59
CA LYS A 43 7.64 -15.70 9.88
C LYS A 43 7.03 -15.64 11.28
N ASN A 44 6.68 -14.44 11.72
CA ASN A 44 6.12 -14.18 13.03
C ASN A 44 5.10 -13.05 12.91
N ASP A 45 4.14 -13.03 13.83
CA ASP A 45 3.02 -12.09 13.82
C ASP A 45 3.42 -10.72 14.38
N LYS A 46 4.61 -10.63 14.97
CA LYS A 46 5.19 -9.39 15.50
C LYS A 46 6.66 -9.26 15.12
N PHE A 47 7.05 -8.08 14.60
CA PHE A 47 8.45 -7.73 14.37
C PHE A 47 8.72 -6.28 14.79
N TYR A 48 10.00 -5.94 14.97
CA TYR A 48 10.42 -4.56 15.20
C TYR A 48 11.19 -4.03 14.00
N LYS A 49 11.02 -2.73 13.75
CA LYS A 49 11.83 -2.01 12.79
C LYS A 49 11.83 -0.51 13.08
N THR A 50 12.93 0.15 12.83
CA THR A 50 13.00 1.61 12.99
C THR A 50 12.27 2.31 11.83
N ASP A 51 11.80 3.51 12.11
CA ASP A 51 11.12 4.32 11.11
C ASP A 51 12.11 4.66 9.96
N ASP A 52 13.35 4.99 10.30
CA ASP A 52 14.44 5.32 9.35
C ASP A 52 14.78 4.16 8.41
N GLU A 53 14.78 2.92 8.91
CA GLU A 53 15.02 1.73 8.07
C GLU A 53 13.93 1.56 7.01
N ILE A 54 12.65 1.73 7.38
CA ILE A 54 11.53 1.62 6.43
C ILE A 54 11.54 2.80 5.44
N ILE A 55 11.80 4.01 5.93
CA ILE A 55 11.94 5.23 5.12
C ILE A 55 13.01 5.03 4.04
N SER A 56 14.18 4.53 4.43
CA SER A 56 15.31 4.26 3.53
C SER A 56 14.97 3.19 2.50
N GLU A 57 14.27 2.12 2.89
CA GLU A 57 13.84 1.07 1.97
C GLU A 57 12.87 1.56 0.90
N LEU A 58 11.95 2.45 1.28
CA LEU A 58 10.88 2.92 0.40
C LEU A 58 11.20 4.25 -0.29
N GLN A 59 12.36 4.84 0.01
CA GLN A 59 12.77 6.16 -0.50
C GLN A 59 11.69 7.23 -0.24
N LEU A 60 11.06 7.16 0.93
CA LEU A 60 10.13 8.18 1.40
C LEU A 60 10.88 9.22 2.22
N ASN A 61 10.26 10.37 2.47
CA ASN A 61 10.70 11.27 3.53
C ASN A 61 9.94 11.01 4.84
N GLU A 62 10.45 11.54 5.95
CA GLU A 62 9.85 11.36 7.29
C GLU A 62 8.39 11.81 7.36
N ARG A 63 8.04 12.93 6.70
CA ARG A 63 6.69 13.46 6.70
C ARG A 63 5.73 12.49 6.00
N GLU A 64 6.12 11.98 4.84
CA GLU A 64 5.35 11.01 4.06
C GLU A 64 5.15 9.71 4.83
N PHE A 65 6.21 9.22 5.47
CA PHE A 65 6.12 8.03 6.29
C PHE A 65 5.23 8.26 7.51
N ARG A 66 5.31 9.41 8.17
CA ARG A 66 4.44 9.76 9.29
C ARG A 66 2.97 9.83 8.88
N GLU A 67 2.66 10.45 7.73
CA GLU A 67 1.30 10.50 7.17
C GLU A 67 0.80 9.09 6.81
N ALA A 68 1.63 8.26 6.18
CA ALA A 68 1.32 6.87 5.87
C ALA A 68 1.06 6.06 7.15
N LYS A 69 1.94 6.17 8.14
CA LYS A 69 1.85 5.48 9.43
C LYS A 69 0.61 5.92 10.24
N ALA A 70 0.17 7.17 10.11
CA ALA A 70 -1.08 7.63 10.72
C ALA A 70 -2.28 6.84 10.16
N LYS A 71 -2.37 6.69 8.83
CA LYS A 71 -3.42 5.88 8.19
C LYS A 71 -3.34 4.41 8.56
N LEU A 72 -2.12 3.87 8.64
CA LEU A 72 -1.93 2.47 9.03
C LEU A 72 -2.35 2.16 10.47
N LYS A 73 -2.30 3.14 11.38
CA LYS A 73 -2.82 2.99 12.74
C LYS A 73 -4.34 2.93 12.83
N GLU A 74 -5.04 3.40 11.79
CA GLU A 74 -6.51 3.33 11.71
C GLU A 74 -6.99 1.95 11.26
N LEU A 75 -6.09 1.10 10.76
CA LEU A 75 -6.40 -0.28 10.38
C LEU A 75 -6.58 -1.14 11.63
N ASP A 76 -7.69 -1.85 11.70
CA ASP A 76 -8.10 -2.67 12.84
C ASP A 76 -7.24 -3.94 13.02
N PHE A 77 -6.62 -4.41 11.94
CA PHE A 77 -5.77 -5.59 11.92
C PHE A 77 -4.29 -5.32 12.17
N LEU A 78 -3.85 -4.06 12.23
CA LEU A 78 -2.44 -3.70 12.36
C LEU A 78 -2.21 -2.86 13.61
N LYS A 79 -1.42 -3.38 14.54
CA LYS A 79 -1.04 -2.68 15.76
C LYS A 79 0.39 -2.17 15.66
N ILE A 80 0.55 -0.88 15.91
CA ILE A 80 1.83 -0.17 15.84
C ILE A 80 2.16 0.45 17.21
N SER A 81 3.13 -0.13 17.91
CA SER A 81 3.57 0.31 19.24
C SER A 81 5.03 0.81 19.23
N ARG A 82 5.40 1.68 20.17
CA ARG A 82 6.80 2.00 20.47
C ARG A 82 7.17 1.35 21.79
N GLU A 83 8.22 0.54 21.81
CA GLU A 83 8.62 -0.24 22.98
C GLU A 83 10.15 -0.19 23.16
N GLY A 84 10.61 -0.30 24.41
CA GLY A 84 12.02 -0.45 24.79
C GLY A 84 12.85 0.85 24.86
N LEU A 85 14.14 0.68 25.16
CA LEU A 85 15.17 1.72 25.23
C LEU A 85 16.44 1.20 24.52
N PRO A 86 16.89 1.78 23.38
CA PRO A 86 16.26 2.84 22.60
C PRO A 86 14.90 2.41 22.02
N ALA A 87 13.97 3.36 21.89
CA ALA A 87 12.60 3.08 21.47
C ALA A 87 12.55 2.58 20.02
N LYS A 88 12.07 1.35 19.81
CA LYS A 88 11.84 0.76 18.49
C LYS A 88 10.34 0.72 18.19
N THR A 89 9.97 0.86 16.92
CA THR A 89 8.59 0.62 16.50
C THR A 89 8.39 -0.89 16.30
N TYR A 90 7.37 -1.43 16.94
CA TYR A 90 6.88 -2.79 16.70
C TYR A 90 5.63 -2.74 15.84
N TYR A 91 5.54 -3.74 14.95
CA TYR A 91 4.40 -3.99 14.07
C TYR A 91 3.88 -5.37 14.38
N GLU A 92 2.59 -5.47 14.69
CA GLU A 92 1.90 -6.71 15.05
C GLU A 92 0.64 -6.85 14.20
N ILE A 93 0.42 -8.02 13.62
CA ILE A 93 -0.70 -8.30 12.70
C ILE A 93 -1.71 -9.26 13.33
N ASP A 94 -2.98 -8.94 13.14
CA ASP A 94 -4.13 -9.81 13.44
C ASP A 94 -4.65 -10.39 12.12
N TRP A 95 -4.32 -11.66 11.87
CA TRP A 95 -4.63 -12.34 10.61
C TRP A 95 -6.14 -12.50 10.35
N GLU A 96 -6.93 -12.67 11.41
CA GLU A 96 -8.38 -12.86 11.29
C GLU A 96 -9.04 -11.56 10.80
N LYS A 97 -8.69 -10.42 11.40
CA LYS A 97 -9.18 -9.11 10.95
C LYS A 97 -8.66 -8.74 9.56
N TYR A 98 -7.42 -9.10 9.25
CA TYR A 98 -6.86 -8.88 7.93
C TYR A 98 -7.65 -9.64 6.85
N GLU A 99 -7.95 -10.91 7.08
CA GLU A 99 -8.75 -11.72 6.17
C GLU A 99 -10.16 -11.13 5.97
N ASN A 100 -10.80 -10.69 7.05
CA ASN A 100 -12.12 -10.05 6.99
C ASN A 100 -12.09 -8.74 6.19
N THR A 101 -11.05 -7.92 6.36
CA THR A 101 -10.86 -6.69 5.59
C THR A 101 -10.72 -6.99 4.09
N LEU A 102 -9.94 -8.00 3.71
CA LEU A 102 -9.77 -8.40 2.31
C LEU A 102 -11.08 -8.90 1.67
N LYS A 103 -11.89 -9.67 2.41
CA LYS A 103 -13.20 -10.12 1.95
C LYS A 103 -14.12 -8.93 1.65
N ASN A 104 -14.14 -7.92 2.51
CA ASN A 104 -14.96 -6.72 2.35
C ASN A 104 -14.55 -5.88 1.13
N VAL A 105 -13.24 -5.71 0.90
CA VAL A 105 -12.71 -5.00 -0.29
C VAL A 105 -13.07 -5.71 -1.59
N SER A 106 -13.04 -7.04 -1.58
CA SER A 106 -13.39 -7.87 -2.73
C SER A 106 -14.88 -7.75 -3.09
N GLN A 107 -15.78 -7.76 -2.10
CA GLN A 107 -17.22 -7.59 -2.30
C GLN A 107 -17.59 -6.18 -2.79
N THR A 108 -16.91 -5.15 -2.29
CA THR A 108 -17.15 -3.75 -2.73
C THR A 108 -16.78 -3.54 -4.21
N SER A 109 -15.91 -4.38 -4.77
CA SER A 109 -15.48 -4.29 -6.17
C SER A 109 -16.48 -4.92 -7.14
N SER A 110 -17.25 -5.94 -6.73
CA SER A 110 -18.29 -6.55 -7.57
C SER A 110 -19.51 -5.65 -7.78
N ASP A 111 -19.85 -4.80 -6.80
CA ASP A 111 -21.05 -3.95 -6.84
C ASP A 111 -20.91 -2.72 -7.74
N LYS A 112 -19.67 -2.33 -8.11
CA LYS A 112 -19.44 -1.18 -9.01
C LYS A 112 -19.56 -1.52 -10.50
N THR A 113 -19.78 -2.78 -10.86
CA THR A 113 -19.91 -3.23 -12.26
C THR A 113 -21.31 -3.09 -12.86
N SER A 114 -22.31 -2.62 -12.09
CA SER A 114 -23.72 -2.52 -12.54
C SER A 114 -24.21 -1.11 -12.88
N LYS A 115 -23.33 -0.09 -12.93
CA LYS A 115 -23.70 1.25 -13.43
C LYS A 115 -22.59 1.89 -14.27
N LEU A 116 -22.41 1.38 -15.48
CA LEU A 116 -21.90 2.18 -16.60
C LEU A 116 -23.10 2.79 -17.31
N GLU A 117 -23.65 3.88 -16.76
CA GLU A 117 -24.52 4.77 -17.54
C GLU A 117 -23.65 5.41 -18.63
N THR A 118 -23.82 4.91 -19.84
CA THR A 118 -23.29 5.49 -21.08
C THR A 118 -23.90 6.89 -21.23
N THR A 119 -23.15 7.94 -20.94
CA THR A 119 -23.49 9.27 -21.45
C THR A 119 -23.01 9.32 -22.89
N LYS A 120 -23.98 9.16 -23.81
CA LYS A 120 -23.80 9.33 -25.27
C LYS A 120 -22.97 10.58 -25.53
N ARG A 121 -21.83 10.44 -26.22
CA ARG A 121 -21.16 11.58 -26.84
C ARG A 121 -22.11 12.17 -27.88
N PRO A 122 -22.46 13.47 -27.84
CA PRO A 122 -23.16 14.09 -28.94
C PRO A 122 -22.24 14.11 -30.17
N ASN A 123 -22.69 13.51 -31.27
CA ASN A 123 -22.04 13.59 -32.57
C ASN A 123 -21.99 15.05 -33.02
N TYR A 124 -20.80 15.65 -33.06
CA TYR A 124 -20.59 16.85 -33.87
C TYR A 124 -20.31 16.42 -35.31
N ILE A 125 -21.38 16.43 -36.11
CA ILE A 125 -21.26 16.61 -37.55
C ILE A 125 -20.89 18.08 -37.75
N ILE A 126 -19.71 18.34 -38.29
CA ILE A 126 -19.45 19.54 -39.07
C ILE A 126 -18.70 19.11 -40.31
N GLY A 127 -19.45 18.97 -41.40
CA GLY A 127 -18.89 18.98 -42.73
C GLY A 127 -18.37 20.36 -43.05
N ILE A 128 -17.22 20.43 -43.70
CA ILE A 128 -16.91 21.52 -44.62
C ILE A 128 -16.41 20.86 -45.90
N GLN A 129 -17.15 21.16 -46.96
CA GLN A 129 -16.91 20.77 -48.34
C GLN A 129 -15.75 21.56 -48.94
N ARG A 130 -15.05 20.88 -49.86
CA ARG A 130 -14.18 21.37 -50.95
C ARG A 130 -12.81 21.94 -50.59
#